data_AF-A0AA39K3X9-F1
#
_entry.id   AF-A0AA39K3X9-F1
#
_cell.length_a   1.000
_cell.length_b   1.000
_cell.length_c   1.000
_cell.angle_alpha   90.00
_cell.angle_beta   90.00
_cell.angle_gamma   90.00
#
_symmetry.space_group_name_H-M   'P 1'
#
loop_
_entity.id
_entity.type
_entity.pdbx_description
1 polymer ?
#
loop_
_entity_poly.entity_id
_entity_poly.type
_entity_poly.pdbx_seq_one_letter_code
_entity_poly.pdbx_strand_id
1 'polypeptide(L)'
;MPSPPQHQQLRISFPVENWPGWDIKELSLTRFEADFVPTLDLDRCDCSWKKTAAAKKGSHGVSNLAASREKCLAMTRDVLNVKVDAATHDDYCSDSPIFHGVAVSKSSPTQLALKFALREDLIPALLHEAHMYSAHLQRVQGRAVPYSWGFFMGFLCDSSHGAALHEDGEPIACLVLEYWGDALPIRFDHLEKGIRVHILNKLGEIHRCGVHHGDFAERNVLYSDNNGVDFRIIDFDQTEPHMCGQGGKECDVLRQVGRDMGL
;
A
#
# COMPACT_ATOMS: atom_id res chain seq x y z
N MET A 1 -11.41 -10.15 9.90
CA MET A 1 -12.00 -10.01 8.54
C MET A 1 -11.33 -11.04 7.63
N PRO A 2 -12.00 -11.58 6.60
CA PRO A 2 -11.31 -12.34 5.55
C PRO A 2 -10.31 -11.44 4.81
N SER A 3 -9.27 -12.03 4.23
CA SER A 3 -8.32 -11.31 3.37
C SER A 3 -9.06 -10.60 2.22
N PRO A 4 -8.62 -9.40 1.80
CA PRO A 4 -9.27 -8.69 0.72
C PRO A 4 -9.22 -9.47 -0.60
N PRO A 5 -10.24 -9.32 -1.47
CA PRO A 5 -10.21 -9.87 -2.82
C PRO A 5 -9.04 -9.28 -3.64
N GLN A 6 -8.43 -10.11 -4.48
CA GLN A 6 -7.39 -9.67 -5.40
C GLN A 6 -8.05 -9.09 -6.65
N HIS A 7 -7.90 -7.77 -6.84
CA HIS A 7 -8.38 -7.05 -8.01
C HIS A 7 -7.24 -6.78 -8.99
N GLN A 8 -7.48 -6.97 -10.30
CA GLN A 8 -6.52 -6.73 -11.38
C GLN A 8 -6.46 -5.27 -11.82
N GLN A 9 -7.51 -4.50 -11.58
CA GLN A 9 -7.55 -3.07 -11.89
C GLN A 9 -8.01 -2.25 -10.69
N LEU A 10 -7.50 -1.04 -10.59
CA LEU A 10 -7.91 -0.02 -9.62
C LEU A 10 -8.41 1.19 -10.39
N ARG A 11 -9.65 1.61 -10.11
CA ARG A 11 -10.26 2.81 -10.67
C ARG A 11 -10.61 3.76 -9.56
N ILE A 12 -10.08 4.98 -9.62
CA ILE A 12 -10.15 5.98 -8.57
C ILE A 12 -10.89 7.19 -9.11
N SER A 13 -11.89 7.67 -8.39
CA SER A 13 -12.61 8.91 -8.72
C SER A 13 -12.30 9.99 -7.69
N PHE A 14 -11.85 11.15 -8.15
CA PHE A 14 -11.46 12.27 -7.29
C PHE A 14 -12.47 13.42 -7.36
N PRO A 15 -12.74 14.11 -6.25
CA PRO A 15 -13.63 15.27 -6.20
C PRO A 15 -12.86 16.55 -6.56
N VAL A 16 -12.52 16.71 -7.83
CA VAL A 16 -11.65 17.80 -8.36
C VAL A 16 -12.08 19.22 -7.97
N GLU A 17 -13.37 19.46 -7.74
CA GLU A 17 -13.90 20.79 -7.38
C GLU A 17 -13.36 21.29 -6.02
N ASN A 18 -12.82 20.40 -5.20
CA ASN A 18 -12.35 20.72 -3.85
C ASN A 18 -10.83 20.93 -3.76
N TRP A 19 -10.05 20.61 -4.80
CA TRP A 19 -8.58 20.57 -4.74
C TRP A 19 -7.93 21.39 -5.85
N PRO A 20 -7.60 22.66 -5.59
CA PRO A 20 -6.92 23.51 -6.55
C PRO A 20 -5.60 22.89 -7.03
N GLY A 21 -5.42 22.79 -8.35
CA GLY A 21 -4.21 22.20 -8.96
C GLY A 21 -4.27 20.69 -9.18
N TRP A 22 -5.31 20.00 -8.69
CA TRP A 22 -5.56 18.59 -8.98
C TRP A 22 -6.66 18.41 -10.04
N ASP A 23 -6.26 18.30 -11.30
CA ASP A 23 -7.21 18.21 -12.43
C ASP A 23 -7.58 16.77 -12.84
N ILE A 24 -7.11 15.76 -12.09
CA ILE A 24 -7.35 14.35 -12.38
C ILE A 24 -8.72 13.94 -11.81
N LYS A 25 -9.72 13.78 -12.67
CA LYS A 25 -11.08 13.35 -12.27
C LYS A 25 -11.18 11.85 -12.01
N GLU A 26 -10.52 11.06 -12.84
CA GLU A 26 -10.53 9.61 -12.76
C GLU A 26 -9.14 9.09 -13.11
N LEU A 27 -8.70 8.09 -12.37
CA LEU A 27 -7.43 7.40 -12.61
C LEU A 27 -7.66 5.90 -12.66
N SER A 28 -7.07 5.23 -13.64
CA SER A 28 -7.10 3.78 -13.75
C SER A 28 -5.69 3.21 -13.72
N LEU A 29 -5.43 2.31 -12.77
CA LEU A 29 -4.15 1.65 -12.57
C LEU A 29 -4.31 0.14 -12.69
N THR A 30 -3.25 -0.55 -13.09
CA THR A 30 -3.23 -2.00 -13.23
C THR A 30 -2.46 -2.62 -12.09
N ARG A 31 -2.94 -3.74 -11.55
CA ARG A 31 -2.24 -4.48 -10.51
C ARG A 31 -0.86 -4.88 -11.02
N PHE A 32 0.16 -4.63 -10.21
CA PHE A 32 1.51 -5.05 -10.50
C PHE A 32 1.91 -6.14 -9.51
N GLU A 33 2.14 -7.33 -10.03
CA GLU A 33 2.68 -8.47 -9.29
C GLU A 33 4.13 -8.61 -9.70
N ALA A 34 5.03 -8.15 -8.83
CA ALA A 34 6.45 -8.39 -9.05
C ALA A 34 6.75 -9.84 -8.72
N ASP A 35 7.15 -10.64 -9.71
CA ASP A 35 7.88 -11.89 -9.48
C ASP A 35 9.28 -11.55 -8.94
N PHE A 36 9.35 -11.03 -7.71
CA PHE A 36 10.62 -10.65 -7.09
C PHE A 36 11.28 -11.91 -6.56
N VAL A 37 12.27 -12.43 -7.30
CA VAL A 37 13.29 -13.33 -6.73
C VAL A 37 14.39 -12.41 -6.21
N PRO A 38 14.57 -12.26 -4.89
CA PRO A 38 15.65 -11.42 -4.38
C PRO A 38 16.97 -12.18 -4.55
N THR A 39 17.63 -12.03 -5.70
CA THR A 39 19.09 -12.13 -5.70
C THR A 39 19.61 -10.81 -5.15
N LEU A 40 19.92 -10.80 -3.86
CA LEU A 40 20.76 -9.81 -3.20
C LEU A 40 22.13 -9.82 -3.89
N ASP A 41 22.26 -9.11 -5.01
CA ASP A 41 23.54 -8.78 -5.63
C ASP A 41 23.66 -7.25 -5.64
N LEU A 42 24.38 -6.75 -4.63
CA LEU A 42 24.48 -5.33 -4.28
C LEU A 42 25.26 -4.48 -5.29
N ASP A 43 25.70 -5.04 -6.43
CA ASP A 43 26.59 -4.35 -7.36
C ASP A 43 26.03 -4.10 -8.77
N ARG A 44 24.75 -4.40 -9.05
CA ARG A 44 24.15 -4.12 -10.38
C ARG A 44 22.68 -3.72 -10.31
N CYS A 45 22.42 -2.46 -10.00
CA CYS A 45 21.13 -1.83 -10.28
C CYS A 45 21.03 -1.51 -11.78
N ASP A 46 20.70 -2.51 -12.59
CA ASP A 46 20.22 -2.32 -13.95
C ASP A 46 18.70 -2.49 -13.93
N CYS A 47 17.97 -1.36 -14.03
CA CYS A 47 16.52 -1.29 -14.00
C CYS A 47 15.89 -2.12 -15.14
N SER A 48 15.66 -3.41 -14.91
CA SER A 48 15.24 -4.36 -15.96
C SER A 48 13.73 -4.39 -16.22
N TRP A 49 12.93 -3.53 -15.59
CA TRP A 49 11.48 -3.49 -15.79
C TRP A 49 11.06 -3.05 -17.20
N LYS A 50 11.95 -2.35 -17.94
CA LYS A 50 11.75 -1.99 -19.35
C LYS A 50 11.61 -3.18 -20.30
N LYS A 51 12.03 -4.41 -19.91
CA LYS A 51 12.04 -5.58 -20.80
C LYS A 51 10.78 -6.46 -20.73
N THR A 52 9.98 -6.35 -19.68
CA THR A 52 8.81 -7.23 -19.47
C THR A 52 7.58 -6.80 -20.29
N ALA A 53 7.52 -5.55 -20.76
CA ALA A 53 6.39 -5.04 -21.54
C ALA A 53 6.42 -5.41 -23.05
N ALA A 54 7.57 -5.82 -23.60
CA ALA A 54 7.74 -5.97 -25.05
C ALA A 54 7.50 -7.39 -25.61
N ALA A 55 7.18 -8.38 -24.78
CA ALA A 55 7.09 -9.77 -25.22
C ALA A 55 5.68 -10.35 -25.14
N LYS A 56 4.82 -10.03 -26.12
CA LYS A 56 3.68 -10.89 -26.56
C LYS A 56 3.09 -10.38 -27.88
N LYS A 57 3.65 -10.84 -29.01
CA LYS A 57 2.96 -10.86 -30.31
C LYS A 57 2.92 -12.31 -30.81
N GLY A 58 1.71 -12.85 -30.96
CA GLY A 58 1.45 -14.17 -31.54
C GLY A 58 -0.03 -14.30 -31.89
N SER A 59 -0.30 -14.71 -33.13
CA SER A 59 -1.53 -14.47 -33.90
C SER A 59 -2.55 -15.63 -33.86
N HIS A 60 -3.79 -15.27 -34.23
CA HIS A 60 -4.91 -16.06 -34.80
C HIS A 60 -5.80 -16.97 -33.93
N GLY A 61 -7.12 -16.75 -34.08
CA GLY A 61 -8.15 -17.75 -33.79
C GLY A 61 -9.56 -17.15 -33.63
N VAL A 62 -10.34 -17.14 -34.71
CA VAL A 62 -11.76 -16.73 -34.72
C VAL A 62 -12.62 -17.79 -34.03
N SER A 63 -13.36 -17.44 -32.97
CA SER A 63 -14.72 -17.90 -32.66
C SER A 63 -15.17 -17.48 -31.24
N ASN A 64 -16.49 -17.31 -31.07
CA ASN A 64 -17.26 -17.18 -29.81
C ASN A 64 -17.62 -15.79 -29.29
N LEU A 65 -18.61 -15.15 -29.94
CA LEU A 65 -19.33 -13.99 -29.41
C LEU A 65 -20.07 -14.24 -28.07
N ALA A 66 -20.42 -15.49 -27.74
CA ALA A 66 -21.07 -15.83 -26.46
C ALA A 66 -20.07 -15.93 -25.29
N ALA A 67 -18.92 -16.59 -25.50
CA ALA A 67 -17.83 -16.63 -24.52
C ALA A 67 -17.20 -15.25 -24.29
N SER A 68 -17.21 -14.39 -25.31
CA SER A 68 -16.79 -12.99 -25.20
C SER A 68 -17.64 -12.19 -24.20
N ARG A 69 -18.93 -12.54 -24.04
CA ARG A 69 -19.85 -11.77 -23.20
C ARG A 69 -19.72 -12.14 -21.72
N GLU A 70 -19.51 -13.41 -21.40
CA GLU A 70 -19.16 -13.88 -20.04
C GLU A 70 -17.74 -13.49 -19.65
N LYS A 71 -16.78 -13.47 -20.59
CA LYS A 71 -15.42 -12.97 -20.34
C LYS A 71 -15.40 -11.46 -20.09
N CYS A 72 -16.21 -10.67 -20.82
CA CYS A 72 -16.40 -9.24 -20.53
C CYS A 72 -17.11 -8.97 -19.19
N LEU A 73 -18.05 -9.83 -18.78
CA LEU A 73 -18.72 -9.75 -17.47
C LEU A 73 -17.83 -10.21 -16.30
N ALA A 74 -16.88 -11.11 -16.54
CA ALA A 74 -15.86 -11.51 -15.57
C ALA A 74 -14.77 -10.44 -15.42
N MET A 75 -14.34 -9.82 -16.54
CA MET A 75 -13.37 -8.71 -16.52
C MET A 75 -13.92 -7.45 -15.84
N THR A 76 -15.23 -7.22 -15.85
CA THR A 76 -15.87 -6.11 -15.10
C THR A 76 -15.99 -6.36 -13.59
N ARG A 77 -15.73 -7.59 -13.11
CA ARG A 77 -15.73 -7.92 -11.67
C ARG A 77 -14.36 -7.77 -11.00
N ASP A 78 -13.32 -7.53 -11.79
CA ASP A 78 -11.94 -7.51 -11.32
C ASP A 78 -11.38 -6.08 -11.14
N VAL A 79 -12.29 -5.12 -10.99
CA VAL A 79 -11.98 -3.69 -10.82
C VAL A 79 -12.35 -3.25 -9.42
N LEU A 80 -11.36 -2.82 -8.64
CA LEU A 80 -11.55 -2.11 -7.40
C LEU A 80 -11.91 -0.67 -7.72
N ASN A 81 -13.16 -0.28 -7.47
CA ASN A 81 -13.62 1.08 -7.68
C ASN A 81 -13.52 1.84 -6.35
N VAL A 82 -12.80 2.96 -6.31
CA VAL A 82 -12.58 3.76 -5.11
C VAL A 82 -13.03 5.19 -5.36
N LYS A 83 -13.87 5.73 -4.48
CA LYS A 83 -14.20 7.16 -4.46
C LYS A 83 -13.41 7.83 -3.37
N VAL A 84 -12.62 8.83 -3.73
CA VAL A 84 -11.80 9.57 -2.77
C VAL A 84 -12.66 10.57 -2.01
N ASP A 85 -12.42 10.67 -0.72
CA ASP A 85 -13.18 11.54 0.16
C ASP A 85 -12.82 13.01 -0.07
N ALA A 86 -13.84 13.85 -0.26
CA ALA A 86 -13.65 15.28 -0.51
C ALA A 86 -12.98 16.02 0.65
N ALA A 87 -13.13 15.48 1.86
CA ALA A 87 -12.53 16.01 3.08
C ALA A 87 -11.08 15.56 3.30
N THR A 88 -10.46 14.84 2.35
CA THR A 88 -9.02 14.56 2.42
C THR A 88 -8.28 15.90 2.38
N HIS A 89 -7.69 16.29 3.50
CA HIS A 89 -7.10 17.62 3.72
C HIS A 89 -5.57 17.60 3.74
N ASP A 90 -4.97 16.41 3.69
CA ASP A 90 -3.55 16.25 3.93
C ASP A 90 -2.82 15.84 2.64
N ASP A 91 -1.89 16.71 2.25
CA ASP A 91 -0.74 16.39 1.40
C ASP A 91 -0.98 16.06 -0.08
N TYR A 92 -2.12 16.41 -0.69
CA TYR A 92 -2.36 16.17 -2.13
C TYR A 92 -1.37 16.90 -3.07
N CYS A 93 -0.63 17.90 -2.56
CA CYS A 93 0.44 18.60 -3.29
C CYS A 93 1.81 17.93 -3.16
N SER A 94 1.94 16.86 -2.37
CA SER A 94 3.17 16.08 -2.26
C SER A 94 3.36 15.15 -3.45
N ASP A 95 4.60 14.73 -3.65
CA ASP A 95 4.95 13.72 -4.64
C ASP A 95 4.58 12.29 -4.17
N SER A 96 4.24 12.13 -2.88
CA SER A 96 3.80 10.88 -2.27
C SER A 96 2.50 11.03 -1.45
N PRO A 97 1.40 11.51 -2.05
CA PRO A 97 0.19 11.85 -1.30
C PRO A 97 -0.52 10.60 -0.78
N ILE A 98 -1.20 10.77 0.36
CA ILE A 98 -2.09 9.76 0.93
C ILE A 98 -3.53 10.24 0.76
N PHE A 99 -4.38 9.42 0.13
CA PHE A 99 -5.80 9.71 0.03
C PHE A 99 -6.64 8.73 0.84
N HIS A 100 -7.67 9.27 1.51
CA HIS A 100 -8.73 8.46 2.10
C HIS A 100 -9.81 8.20 1.04
N GLY A 101 -10.23 6.94 0.87
CA GLY A 101 -11.26 6.60 -0.10
C GLY A 101 -12.14 5.44 0.32
N VAL A 102 -13.31 5.35 -0.30
CA VAL A 102 -14.28 4.29 -0.05
C VAL A 102 -14.35 3.37 -1.26
N ALA A 103 -14.15 2.07 -1.04
CA ALA A 103 -14.42 1.06 -2.04
C ALA A 103 -15.92 1.00 -2.36
N VAL A 104 -16.27 1.20 -3.64
CA VAL A 104 -17.64 1.11 -4.15
C VAL A 104 -18.00 -0.37 -4.33
N SER A 105 -18.46 -0.99 -3.24
CA SER A 105 -18.86 -2.39 -3.15
C SER A 105 -20.39 -2.53 -2.97
N LYS A 106 -20.96 -3.67 -3.41
CA LYS A 106 -22.36 -4.02 -3.12
C LYS A 106 -22.59 -4.41 -1.65
N SER A 107 -21.54 -4.84 -0.96
CA SER A 107 -21.57 -5.32 0.42
C SER A 107 -20.63 -4.46 1.24
N SER A 108 -21.22 -3.52 1.99
CA SER A 108 -20.61 -2.52 2.89
C SER A 108 -19.51 -1.62 2.30
N PRO A 109 -19.55 -0.31 2.57
CA PRO A 109 -18.43 0.59 2.24
C PRO A 109 -17.19 0.13 3.01
N THR A 110 -16.09 -0.06 2.29
CA THR A 110 -14.79 -0.38 2.89
C THR A 110 -13.89 0.84 2.78
N GLN A 111 -13.37 1.30 3.91
CA GLN A 111 -12.47 2.46 3.98
C GLN A 111 -11.05 2.03 3.60
N LEU A 112 -10.42 2.82 2.73
CA LEU A 112 -9.11 2.54 2.14
C LEU A 112 -8.20 3.76 2.27
N ALA A 113 -6.92 3.50 2.48
CA ALA A 113 -5.84 4.45 2.31
C ALA A 113 -5.14 4.17 0.98
N LEU A 114 -4.98 5.21 0.15
CA LEU A 114 -4.32 5.17 -1.14
C LEU A 114 -3.00 5.95 -1.01
N LYS A 115 -1.89 5.24 -0.88
CA LYS A 115 -0.55 5.85 -0.86
C LYS A 115 -0.01 5.89 -2.28
N PHE A 116 0.29 7.08 -2.80
CA PHE A 116 0.81 7.26 -4.14
C PHE A 116 2.32 7.47 -4.17
N ALA A 117 2.92 7.13 -5.30
CA ALA A 117 4.20 7.66 -5.74
C ALA A 117 3.95 8.30 -7.11
N LEU A 118 3.93 9.63 -7.17
CA LEU A 118 3.64 10.40 -8.38
C LEU A 118 4.87 10.70 -9.23
N ARG A 119 6.06 10.31 -8.75
CA ARG A 119 7.34 10.39 -9.46
C ARG A 119 8.02 9.04 -9.53
N GLU A 120 8.75 8.81 -10.62
CA GLU A 120 9.46 7.56 -10.87
C GLU A 120 10.43 7.18 -9.73
N ASP A 121 11.14 8.16 -9.15
CA ASP A 121 12.14 7.91 -8.11
C ASP A 121 11.56 7.48 -6.76
N LEU A 122 10.25 7.67 -6.54
CA LEU A 122 9.54 7.25 -5.34
C LEU A 122 8.94 5.84 -5.45
N ILE A 123 8.77 5.34 -6.69
CA ILE A 123 8.18 4.02 -6.95
C ILE A 123 8.96 2.88 -6.30
N PRO A 124 10.30 2.82 -6.33
CA PRO A 124 11.05 1.72 -5.71
C PRO A 124 10.80 1.57 -4.21
N ALA A 125 10.73 2.68 -3.47
CA ALA A 125 10.46 2.67 -2.03
C ALA A 125 9.03 2.16 -1.74
N LEU A 126 8.03 2.65 -2.49
CA LEU A 126 6.65 2.20 -2.34
C LEU A 126 6.44 0.73 -2.76
N LEU A 127 7.16 0.27 -3.79
CA LEU A 127 7.17 -1.13 -4.21
C LEU A 127 7.81 -2.03 -3.14
N HIS A 128 8.91 -1.58 -2.51
CA HIS A 128 9.53 -2.30 -1.39
C HIS A 128 8.55 -2.46 -0.22
N GLU A 129 7.85 -1.38 0.16
CA GLU A 129 6.80 -1.46 1.17
C GLU A 129 5.68 -2.45 0.78
N ALA A 130 5.18 -2.37 -0.46
CA ALA A 130 4.17 -3.32 -0.95
C ALA A 130 4.65 -4.79 -0.93
N HIS A 131 5.94 -5.01 -1.21
CA HIS A 131 6.56 -6.32 -1.09
C HIS A 131 6.57 -6.81 0.36
N MET A 132 6.85 -5.95 1.34
CA MET A 132 6.79 -6.34 2.76
C MET A 132 5.41 -6.86 3.16
N TYR A 133 4.34 -6.15 2.77
CA TYR A 133 2.96 -6.60 3.01
C TYR A 133 2.69 -7.98 2.38
N SER A 134 3.05 -8.14 1.12
CA SER A 134 2.73 -9.34 0.32
C SER A 134 3.63 -10.54 0.59
N ALA A 135 4.88 -10.38 1.04
CA ALA A 135 5.81 -11.49 1.22
C ALA A 135 6.06 -11.85 2.69
N HIS A 136 6.20 -10.86 3.56
CA HIS A 136 6.64 -11.07 4.95
C HIS A 136 5.50 -10.91 5.96
N LEU A 137 4.59 -9.95 5.73
CA LEU A 137 3.60 -9.53 6.72
C LEU A 137 2.22 -10.16 6.53
N GLN A 138 2.04 -11.07 5.56
CA GLN A 138 0.75 -11.73 5.27
C GLN A 138 0.05 -12.26 6.54
N ARG A 139 0.81 -12.86 7.47
CA ARG A 139 0.28 -13.50 8.69
C ARG A 139 -0.17 -12.51 9.77
N VAL A 140 0.22 -11.24 9.66
CA VAL A 140 -0.06 -10.19 10.65
C VAL A 140 -0.96 -9.09 10.10
N GLN A 141 -1.36 -9.15 8.83
CA GLN A 141 -2.38 -8.25 8.27
C GLN A 141 -3.71 -8.35 9.02
N GLY A 142 -4.35 -7.20 9.22
CA GLY A 142 -5.57 -7.05 10.00
C GLY A 142 -5.40 -7.27 11.50
N ARG A 143 -4.17 -7.37 12.01
CA ARG A 143 -3.87 -7.57 13.44
C ARG A 143 -2.72 -6.69 13.93
N ALA A 144 -1.59 -6.65 13.24
CA ALA A 144 -0.47 -5.76 13.59
C ALA A 144 -0.25 -4.69 12.51
N VAL A 145 -0.61 -4.99 11.27
CA VAL A 145 -0.53 -4.08 10.12
C VAL A 145 -1.86 -4.09 9.37
N PRO A 146 -2.22 -3.04 8.61
CA PRO A 146 -3.47 -3.03 7.83
C PRO A 146 -3.50 -4.14 6.78
N TYR A 147 -4.70 -4.49 6.28
CA TYR A 147 -4.79 -5.33 5.09
C TYR A 147 -4.27 -4.59 3.85
N SER A 148 -3.33 -5.19 3.12
CA SER A 148 -2.98 -4.73 1.77
C SER A 148 -3.95 -5.29 0.73
N TRP A 149 -4.49 -4.39 -0.11
CA TRP A 149 -5.38 -4.71 -1.24
C TRP A 149 -4.60 -4.90 -2.54
N GLY A 150 -3.38 -4.37 -2.60
CA GLY A 150 -2.46 -4.56 -3.70
C GLY A 150 -1.66 -3.31 -4.02
N PHE A 151 -0.71 -3.50 -4.93
CA PHE A 151 0.09 -2.45 -5.52
C PHE A 151 -0.27 -2.33 -7.00
N PHE A 152 -0.48 -1.11 -7.45
CA PHE A 152 -1.00 -0.79 -8.78
C PHE A 152 -0.11 0.25 -9.44
N MET A 153 0.09 0.12 -10.75
CA MET A 153 0.90 1.03 -11.54
C MET A 153 0.15 1.55 -12.77
N GLY A 154 0.58 2.70 -13.26
CA GLY A 154 0.07 3.34 -14.47
C GLY A 154 0.98 4.49 -14.89
N PHE A 155 0.51 5.33 -15.81
CA PHE A 155 1.28 6.43 -16.37
C PHE A 155 0.44 7.70 -16.38
N LEU A 156 0.93 8.79 -15.79
CA LEU A 156 0.30 10.11 -15.89
C LEU A 156 0.94 10.91 -17.02
N CYS A 157 0.12 11.60 -17.80
CA CYS A 157 0.64 12.61 -18.73
C CYS A 157 0.59 13.99 -18.09
N ASP A 158 1.57 14.83 -18.40
CA ASP A 158 1.43 16.28 -18.31
C ASP A 158 0.09 16.64 -18.95
N SER A 159 -0.79 17.17 -18.12
CA SER A 159 -2.10 17.58 -18.53
C SER A 159 -2.26 19.07 -18.28
N SER A 160 -1.51 19.87 -19.04
CA SER A 160 -2.01 21.18 -19.44
C SER A 160 -3.44 21.08 -20.05
N HIS A 161 -3.89 19.89 -20.50
CA HIS A 161 -5.28 19.59 -20.87
C HIS A 161 -5.74 18.16 -20.48
N GLY A 162 -6.08 17.92 -19.21
CA GLY A 162 -6.77 16.70 -18.72
C GLY A 162 -5.98 15.38 -18.82
N ALA A 163 -5.64 14.80 -17.66
CA ALA A 163 -4.84 13.57 -17.58
C ALA A 163 -5.56 12.36 -18.22
N ALA A 164 -5.23 12.07 -19.48
CA ALA A 164 -5.44 10.76 -20.06
C ALA A 164 -4.15 9.95 -19.88
N LEU A 165 -4.28 8.68 -19.48
CA LEU A 165 -3.14 7.75 -19.40
C LEU A 165 -2.58 7.54 -20.81
N HIS A 166 -1.36 8.00 -21.10
CA HIS A 166 -0.59 7.55 -22.27
C HIS A 166 0.63 6.73 -21.83
N GLU A 167 1.02 5.76 -22.64
CA GLU A 167 2.22 4.93 -22.43
C GLU A 167 3.52 5.75 -22.44
N ASP A 168 3.49 6.98 -22.96
CA ASP A 168 4.61 7.94 -22.94
C ASP A 168 4.58 8.87 -21.71
N GLY A 169 3.68 8.64 -20.75
CA GLY A 169 3.56 9.42 -19.52
C GLY A 169 4.61 9.08 -18.46
N GLU A 170 4.68 9.90 -17.42
CA GLU A 170 5.48 9.63 -16.24
C GLU A 170 4.87 8.46 -15.45
N PRO A 171 5.65 7.44 -15.09
CA PRO A 171 5.14 6.31 -14.34
C PRO A 171 4.71 6.76 -12.95
N ILE A 172 3.58 6.21 -12.50
CA ILE A 172 3.09 6.38 -11.14
C ILE A 172 2.71 5.03 -10.53
N ALA A 173 2.68 4.99 -9.21
CA ALA A 173 2.26 3.83 -8.45
C ALA A 173 1.30 4.20 -7.32
N CYS A 174 0.51 3.21 -6.89
CA CYS A 174 -0.36 3.32 -5.74
C CYS A 174 -0.36 2.00 -4.95
N LEU A 175 -0.08 2.09 -3.65
CA LEU A 175 -0.31 1.04 -2.68
C LEU A 175 -1.67 1.28 -2.01
N VAL A 176 -2.53 0.28 -2.06
CA VAL A 176 -3.87 0.34 -1.45
C VAL A 176 -3.89 -0.47 -0.16
N LEU A 177 -4.21 0.20 0.94
CA LEU A 177 -4.31 -0.40 2.28
C LEU A 177 -5.72 -0.21 2.86
N GLU A 178 -6.09 -1.06 3.80
CA GLU A 178 -7.20 -0.79 4.72
C GLU A 178 -6.93 0.52 5.49
N TYR A 179 -7.91 1.41 5.52
CA TYR A 179 -7.85 2.57 6.40
C TYR A 179 -8.16 2.14 7.83
N TRP A 180 -7.19 2.28 8.73
CA TRP A 180 -7.37 1.87 10.12
C TRP A 180 -7.76 3.01 11.06
N GLY A 181 -7.36 4.25 10.76
CA GLY A 181 -7.53 5.42 11.62
C GLY A 181 -6.37 6.40 11.44
N ASP A 182 -6.17 7.26 12.43
CA ASP A 182 -5.17 8.33 12.37
C ASP A 182 -3.85 7.93 13.04
N ALA A 183 -2.76 8.57 12.66
CA ALA A 183 -1.48 8.42 13.35
C ALA A 183 -1.58 8.90 14.81
N LEU A 184 -0.74 8.34 15.69
CA LEU A 184 -0.71 8.76 17.09
C LEU A 184 -0.42 10.26 17.22
N PRO A 185 -1.29 11.04 17.89
CA PRO A 185 -1.12 12.49 17.99
C PRO A 185 -0.12 12.90 19.08
N ILE A 186 0.34 11.94 19.90
CA ILE A 186 1.21 12.18 21.05
C ILE A 186 2.37 11.18 21.06
N ARG A 187 3.46 11.60 21.70
CA ARG A 187 4.68 10.81 21.87
C ARG A 187 4.43 9.53 22.67
N PHE A 188 5.23 8.49 22.39
CA PHE A 188 5.10 7.21 23.07
C PHE A 188 5.22 7.31 24.59
N ASP A 189 6.20 8.09 25.09
CA ASP A 189 6.46 8.28 26.52
C ASP A 189 5.30 8.92 27.30
N HIS A 190 4.37 9.60 26.61
CA HIS A 190 3.16 10.19 27.18
C HIS A 190 1.95 9.24 27.17
N LEU A 191 2.05 8.08 26.52
CA LEU A 191 0.97 7.09 26.51
C LEU A 191 0.93 6.31 27.82
N GLU A 192 -0.27 5.84 28.18
CA GLU A 192 -0.42 4.90 29.28
C GLU A 192 0.45 3.65 29.06
N LYS A 193 1.04 3.13 30.14
CA LYS A 193 1.93 1.96 30.08
C LYS A 193 1.28 0.77 29.35
N GLY A 194 -0.02 0.52 29.58
CA GLY A 194 -0.75 -0.56 28.91
C GLY A 194 -0.80 -0.39 27.38
N ILE A 195 -1.01 0.84 26.90
CA ILE A 195 -1.03 1.16 25.47
C ILE A 195 0.35 0.95 24.85
N ARG A 196 1.41 1.42 25.50
CA ARG A 196 2.79 1.23 25.03
C ARG A 196 3.15 -0.24 24.91
N VAL A 197 2.82 -1.05 25.92
CA VAL A 197 3.01 -2.51 25.87
C VAL A 197 2.19 -3.12 24.72
N HIS A 198 0.97 -2.64 24.48
CA HIS A 198 0.15 -3.14 23.37
C HIS A 198 0.80 -2.87 22.01
N ILE A 199 1.28 -1.65 21.77
CA ILE A 199 1.98 -1.26 20.55
C ILE A 199 3.27 -2.07 20.38
N LEU A 200 4.08 -2.20 21.44
CA LEU A 200 5.32 -2.99 21.42
C LEU A 200 5.04 -4.47 21.08
N ASN A 201 3.92 -5.02 21.55
CA ASN A 201 3.50 -6.38 21.18
C ASN A 201 3.18 -6.51 19.69
N LYS A 202 2.53 -5.50 19.07
CA LYS A 202 2.30 -5.48 17.61
C LYS A 202 3.63 -5.44 16.85
N LEU A 203 4.57 -4.60 17.28
CA LEU A 203 5.92 -4.57 16.70
C LEU A 203 6.64 -5.92 16.87
N GLY A 204 6.48 -6.57 18.01
CA GLY A 204 6.99 -7.91 18.26
C GLY A 204 6.41 -8.98 17.33
N GLU A 205 5.14 -8.84 16.90
CA GLU A 205 4.55 -9.71 15.88
C GLU A 205 5.20 -9.54 14.51
N ILE A 206 5.48 -8.29 14.12
CA ILE A 206 6.19 -7.95 12.89
C ILE A 206 7.61 -8.51 12.93
N HIS A 207 8.33 -8.36 14.04
CA HIS A 207 9.67 -8.91 14.22
C HIS A 207 9.70 -10.44 14.08
N ARG A 208 8.66 -11.14 14.54
CA ARG A 208 8.52 -12.60 14.35
C ARG A 208 8.28 -13.02 12.90
N CYS A 209 7.90 -12.09 12.01
CA CYS A 209 7.88 -12.32 10.57
C CYS A 209 9.27 -12.23 9.92
N GLY A 210 10.33 -11.99 10.70
CA GLY A 210 11.70 -11.97 10.22
C GLY A 210 12.14 -10.63 9.63
N VAL A 211 11.52 -9.52 10.06
CA VAL A 211 11.80 -8.18 9.55
C VAL A 211 11.90 -7.15 10.68
N HIS A 212 12.71 -6.12 10.46
CA HIS A 212 12.88 -4.95 11.29
C HIS A 212 12.33 -3.74 10.53
N HIS A 213 11.47 -2.94 11.16
CA HIS A 213 10.74 -1.86 10.50
C HIS A 213 11.62 -0.73 9.94
N GLY A 214 12.75 -0.40 10.58
CA GLY A 214 13.66 0.67 10.14
C GLY A 214 13.28 2.07 10.58
N ASP A 215 11.99 2.42 10.55
CA ASP A 215 11.47 3.75 10.90
C ASP A 215 10.25 3.71 11.84
N PHE A 216 10.42 3.06 12.99
CA PHE A 216 9.35 2.95 13.98
C PHE A 216 9.21 4.24 14.80
N ALA A 217 8.14 4.99 14.53
CA ALA A 217 7.81 6.26 15.18
C ALA A 217 6.29 6.43 15.33
N GLU A 218 5.84 7.40 16.13
CA GLU A 218 4.42 7.64 16.40
C GLU A 218 3.60 7.91 15.14
N ARG A 219 4.19 8.60 14.16
CA ARG A 219 3.59 8.85 12.84
C ARG A 219 3.24 7.57 12.06
N ASN A 220 3.93 6.47 12.36
CA ASN A 220 3.82 5.17 11.69
C ASN A 220 2.99 4.16 12.51
N VAL A 221 2.29 4.64 13.55
CA VAL A 221 1.35 3.85 14.34
C VAL A 221 -0.04 4.47 14.24
N LEU A 222 -0.95 3.77 13.55
CA LEU A 222 -2.35 4.13 13.43
C LEU A 222 -3.14 3.68 14.66
N TYR A 223 -4.02 4.55 15.14
CA TYR A 223 -4.93 4.34 16.26
C TYR A 223 -6.38 4.38 15.79
N SER A 224 -7.22 3.52 16.37
CA SER A 224 -8.67 3.58 16.20
C SER A 224 -9.40 3.02 17.41
N ASP A 225 -10.52 3.65 17.75
CA ASP A 225 -11.43 3.25 18.82
C ASP A 225 -12.81 2.82 18.31
N ASN A 226 -13.03 2.85 17.00
CA ASN A 226 -14.32 2.52 16.37
C ASN A 226 -14.85 1.13 16.74
N ASN A 227 -13.96 0.17 17.03
CA ASN A 227 -14.30 -1.19 17.47
C ASN A 227 -13.51 -1.58 18.74
N GLY A 228 -13.30 -0.61 19.62
CA GLY A 228 -12.36 -0.70 20.73
C GLY A 228 -10.96 -0.24 20.34
N VAL A 229 -10.16 0.13 21.34
CA VAL A 229 -8.80 0.65 21.15
C VAL A 229 -7.91 -0.42 20.54
N ASP A 230 -7.44 -0.19 19.31
CA ASP A 230 -6.53 -1.08 18.60
C ASP A 230 -5.58 -0.28 17.70
N PHE A 231 -4.44 -0.90 17.37
CA PHE A 231 -3.32 -0.25 16.68
C PHE A 231 -2.87 -1.03 15.46
N ARG A 232 -2.40 -0.31 14.43
CA ARG A 232 -1.74 -0.86 13.25
C ARG A 232 -0.47 -0.10 12.94
N ILE A 233 0.57 -0.81 12.54
CA ILE A 233 1.86 -0.24 12.14
C ILE A 233 1.91 -0.20 10.60
N ILE A 234 2.42 0.91 10.05
CA ILE A 234 2.48 1.22 8.61
C ILE A 234 3.87 1.76 8.23
N ASP A 235 4.10 2.01 6.94
CA ASP A 235 5.30 2.67 6.41
C ASP A 235 6.56 1.79 6.45
N PHE A 236 6.51 0.69 5.68
CA PHE A 236 7.56 -0.34 5.66
C PHE A 236 8.66 -0.10 4.60
N ASP A 237 8.82 1.12 4.10
CA ASP A 237 9.77 1.45 3.03
C ASP A 237 11.25 1.36 3.48
N GLN A 238 11.52 1.46 4.78
CA GLN A 238 12.85 1.28 5.38
C GLN A 238 13.03 -0.11 6.05
N THR A 239 12.17 -1.08 5.72
CA THR A 239 12.22 -2.40 6.33
C THR A 239 13.42 -3.21 5.87
N GLU A 240 14.07 -3.88 6.82
CA GLU A 240 15.22 -4.76 6.57
C GLU A 240 14.97 -6.17 7.12
N PRO A 241 15.58 -7.21 6.53
CA PRO A 241 15.55 -8.56 7.10
C PRO A 241 16.12 -8.58 8.52
N HIS A 242 15.45 -9.30 9.42
CA HIS A 242 15.83 -9.36 10.83
C HIS A 242 15.57 -10.72 11.45
N MET A 243 16.55 -11.27 12.18
CA MET A 243 16.39 -12.55 12.87
C MET A 243 16.03 -12.31 14.33
N CYS A 244 14.74 -12.16 14.61
CA CYS A 244 14.25 -11.95 15.97
C CYS A 244 14.44 -13.21 16.84
N GLY A 245 15.13 -13.07 17.96
CA GLY A 245 15.13 -14.04 19.05
C GLY A 245 15.81 -15.39 18.78
N GLN A 246 16.70 -15.47 17.79
CA GLN A 246 17.49 -16.68 17.56
C GLN A 246 18.34 -17.04 18.80
N GLY A 247 18.30 -18.31 19.19
CA GLY A 247 19.04 -18.84 20.34
C GLY A 247 18.44 -18.50 21.70
N GLY A 248 17.15 -18.14 21.77
CA GLY A 248 16.45 -17.88 23.04
C GLY A 248 16.83 -16.55 23.71
N LYS A 249 17.52 -15.66 22.99
CA LYS A 249 17.85 -14.31 23.46
C LYS A 249 16.71 -13.34 23.15
N GLU A 250 16.47 -12.37 24.02
CA GLU A 250 15.56 -11.27 23.71
C GLU A 250 16.11 -10.44 22.53
N CYS A 251 15.22 -9.89 21.70
CA CYS A 251 15.60 -9.04 20.57
C CYS A 251 16.07 -7.67 21.08
N ASP A 252 17.35 -7.35 20.87
CA ASP A 252 17.94 -6.08 21.34
C ASP A 252 17.24 -4.84 20.79
N VAL A 253 16.74 -4.92 19.54
CA VAL A 253 15.96 -3.84 18.92
C VAL A 253 14.64 -3.61 19.68
N LEU A 254 13.87 -4.66 19.95
CA LEU A 254 12.62 -4.53 20.72
C LEU A 254 12.89 -4.04 22.15
N ARG A 255 14.00 -4.45 22.77
CA ARG A 255 14.41 -3.95 24.09
C ARG A 255 14.75 -2.47 24.06
N GLN A 256 15.45 -2.02 23.03
CA GLN A 256 15.80 -0.62 22.86
C GLN A 256 14.54 0.22 22.63
N VAL A 257 13.68 -0.19 21.69
CA VAL A 257 12.39 0.48 21.45
C VAL A 257 11.54 0.52 22.72
N GLY A 258 11.49 -0.57 23.48
CA GLY A 258 10.79 -0.59 24.78
C GLY A 258 11.31 0.48 25.75
N ARG A 259 12.62 0.64 25.87
CA ARG A 259 13.23 1.70 26.69
C ARG A 259 12.90 3.09 26.17
N ASP A 260 12.94 3.29 24.85
CA ASP A 260 12.64 4.58 24.23
C ASP A 260 11.17 4.97 24.38
N MET A 261 10.28 3.98 24.45
CA MET A 261 8.88 4.15 24.85
C MET A 261 8.70 4.33 26.37
N GLY A 262 9.75 4.19 27.19
CA GLY A 262 9.71 4.32 28.65
C GLY A 262 9.14 3.13 29.42
N LEU A 263 9.29 1.90 28.91
CA LEU A 263 8.78 0.65 29.51
C LEU A 263 9.75 -0.04 30.46
#